data_AF-A0A388NNE8-F1
#
_entry.id   AF-A0A388NNE8-F1
#
_cell.length_a   1.000
_cell.length_b   1.000
_cell.length_c   1.000
_cell.angle_alpha   90.00
_cell.angle_beta   90.00
_cell.angle_gamma   90.00
#
_symmetry.space_group_name_H-M   'P 1'
#
loop_
_entity.id
_entity.type
_entity.pdbx_description
1 polymer ?
#
loop_
_entity_poly.entity_id
_entity_poly.type
_entity_poly.pdbx_seq_one_letter_code
_entity_poly.pdbx_strand_id
1 'polypeptide(L)' 'MKRLGDAHPIGRIAQAEEIAQFFLFLASDNARFITGAILMIDGGYTAQ' A
#
# COMPACT_ATOMS: atom_id res chain seq x y z
N MET A 1 1.61 1.20 25.47
CA MET A 1 0.51 1.10 24.49
C MET A 1 1.16 1.04 23.11
N LYS A 2 0.95 -0.03 22.33
CA LYS A 2 1.54 -0.15 20.98
C LYS A 2 0.76 0.76 20.04
N ARG A 3 1.43 1.65 19.30
CA ARG A 3 0.78 2.50 18.31
C ARG A 3 0.47 1.67 17.08
N LEU A 4 -0.61 2.01 16.38
CA LEU A 4 -1.04 1.27 15.18
C LEU A 4 0.07 1.20 14.11
N GLY A 5 0.91 2.24 14.03
CA GLY A 5 2.06 2.29 13.12
C GLY A 5 3.18 1.31 13.44
N ASP A 6 3.37 0.92 14.70
CA ASP A 6 4.52 0.10 15.15
C ASP A 6 4.49 -1.33 14.60
N ALA A 7 3.36 -1.75 14.02
CA ALA A 7 3.24 -3.07 13.40
C ALA A 7 3.74 -3.11 11.95
N HIS A 8 3.93 -1.94 11.33
CA HIS A 8 4.38 -1.80 9.95
C HIS A 8 5.87 -1.44 9.97
N PRO A 9 6.76 -2.10 9.21
CA PRO A 9 8.18 -1.74 9.10
C PRO A 9 8.46 -0.26 8.82
N ILE A 10 7.60 0.38 8.02
CA ILE A 10 7.68 1.82 7.74
C ILE A 10 7.40 2.72 8.97
N GLY A 11 6.91 2.14 10.07
CA GLY A 11 6.73 2.81 11.37
C GLY A 11 5.53 3.75 11.46
N ARG A 12 4.60 3.71 10.50
CA ARG A 12 3.39 4.56 10.49
C ARG A 12 2.23 3.92 9.75
N ILE A 13 1.05 4.47 9.97
CA ILE A 13 -0.14 4.21 9.16
C ILE A 13 -0.09 5.07 7.90
N ALA A 14 -0.57 4.51 6.78
CA ALA A 14 -0.73 5.24 5.54
C ALA A 14 -1.80 6.34 5.68
N GLN A 15 -1.58 7.48 5.02
CA GLN A 15 -2.63 8.47 4.82
C GLN A 15 -3.59 8.00 3.72
N ALA A 16 -4.83 8.49 3.73
CA ALA A 16 -5.84 8.11 2.76
C ALA A 16 -5.39 8.42 1.31
N GLU A 17 -4.66 9.51 1.13
CA GLU A 17 -4.14 9.97 -0.16
C GLU A 17 -3.13 8.99 -0.76
N GLU A 18 -2.33 8.31 0.07
CA GLU A 18 -1.36 7.32 -0.39
C GLU A 18 -2.07 6.09 -0.96
N ILE A 19 -3.16 5.66 -0.32
CA ILE A 19 -4.01 4.57 -0.81
C ILE A 19 -4.70 5.00 -2.11
N ALA A 20 -5.27 6.20 -2.15
CA ALA A 20 -5.94 6.72 -3.34
C ALA A 20 -4.99 6.83 -4.54
N GLN A 21 -3.76 7.32 -4.35
CA GLN A 21 -2.76 7.42 -5.41
C GLN A 21 -2.37 6.05 -5.98
N PHE A 22 -2.27 5.02 -5.13
CA PHE A 22 -2.00 3.66 -5.60
C PHE A 22 -3.12 3.12 -6.50
N PHE A 23 -4.38 3.29 -6.08
CA PHE A 23 -5.51 2.88 -6.93
C PHE A 23 -5.65 3.74 -8.19
N LEU A 24 -5.32 5.03 -8.13
CA LEU A 24 -5.26 5.90 -9.31
C LEU A 24 -4.23 5.40 -10.32
N PHE A 25 -3.05 4.97 -9.85
CA PHE A 25 -2.05 4.33 -10.71
C PHE A 25 -2.59 3.05 -11.34
N LEU A 26 -3.22 2.17 -10.55
CA LEU A 26 -3.80 0.91 -11.04
C LEU A 26 -4.93 1.13 -12.06
N ALA A 27 -5.68 2.23 -11.93
CA ALA A 27 -6.74 2.61 -12.87
C ALA A 27 -6.21 3.29 -14.14
N SER A 28 -4.92 3.60 -14.22
CA SER A 28 -4.32 4.33 -15.34
C SER A 28 -3.71 3.40 -16.41
N ASP A 29 -3.44 3.96 -17.58
CA ASP A 29 -2.74 3.27 -18.68
C ASP A 29 -1.34 2.76 -18.31
N ASN A 30 -0.74 3.31 -17.24
CA ASN A 30 0.57 2.87 -16.76
C ASN A 30 0.54 1.46 -16.15
N ALA A 31 -0.64 0.99 -15.73
CA ALA A 31 -0.84 -0.33 -15.15
C ALA A 31 -1.38 -1.36 -16.16
N ARG A 32 -1.40 -1.06 -17.46
CA ARG A 32 -2.08 -1.89 -18.49
C ARG A 32 -1.66 -3.35 -18.60
N PHE A 33 -0.52 -3.73 -18.04
CA PHE A 33 -0.02 -5.12 -18.04
C PHE A 33 -0.12 -5.80 -16.66
N ILE A 34 -0.66 -5.10 -15.66
CA ILE A 34 -0.91 -5.64 -14.33
C ILE A 34 -2.31 -6.26 -14.34
N THR A 35 -2.38 -7.57 -14.21
CA THR A 35 -3.65 -8.31 -14.08
C THR A 35 -3.43 -9.58 -13.26
N GLY A 36 -4.46 -10.01 -12.53
CA GLY A 36 -4.43 -11.24 -11.72
C GLY A 36 -3.45 -11.24 -10.53
N ALA A 37 -2.91 -10.07 -10.16
CA ALA A 37 -1.93 -9.94 -9.09
C ALA A 37 -2.53 -9.33 -7.82
N ILE A 38 -2.06 -9.79 -6.66
CA ILE A 38 -2.29 -9.13 -5.36
C ILE A 38 -1.08 -8.24 -5.10
N LEU A 39 -1.29 -6.93 -5.07
CA LEU A 39 -0.25 -5.93 -4.83
C LEU A 39 -0.44 -5.30 -3.45
N MET A 40 0.61 -5.27 -2.64
CA MET A 40 0.54 -4.79 -1.26
C MET A 40 0.99 -3.35 -1.12
N ILE A 41 0.15 -2.56 -0.42
CA ILE A 41 0.42 -1.18 0.02
C ILE A 41 0.26 -1.12 1.55
N ASP A 42 1.08 -1.88 2.25
CA ASP A 42 0.90 -2.17 3.68
C ASP A 42 2.11 -1.77 4.53
N GLY A 43 2.97 -0.86 4.05
CA GLY A 43 4.14 -0.41 4.79
C GLY A 43 5.13 -1.52 5.18
N GLY A 44 5.08 -2.68 4.51
CA GLY A 44 5.90 -3.85 4.76
C GLY A 44 5.31 -4.85 5.77
N TYR A 45 4.07 -4.65 6.22
CA TYR A 45 3.46 -5.47 7.27
C TYR A 45 3.47 -6.97 6.95
N THR A 46 3.22 -7.34 5.68
CA THR A 46 3.15 -8.74 5.23
C THR A 46 4.52 -9.36 4.94
N ALA A 47 5.59 -8.56 4.87
CA ALA A 47 6.91 -9.01 4.41
C ALA A 47 7.91 -9.35 5.53
N GLN A 48 7.52 -9.18 6.80
CA GLN A 48 8.38 -9.32 7.99
C GLN A 48 8.20 -10.66 8.71
#